data_AF-E6U331-F1
#
_entry.id   AF-E6U331-F1
#
_cell.length_a   1.000
_cell.length_b   1.000
_cell.length_c   1.000
_cell.angle_alpha   90.00
_cell.angle_beta   90.00
_cell.angle_gamma   90.00
#
_symmetry.space_group_name_H-M   'P 1'
#
loop_
_entity.id
_entity.type
_entity.pdbx_description
1 polymer ?
#
loop_
_entity_poly.entity_id
_entity_poly.type
_entity_poly.pdbx_seq_one_letter_code
_entity_poly.pdbx_strand_id
1 'polypeptide(L)'
;MFKKSTALCILAVATAAIFAACQKQTPQKTSAPSNTASRSAASAVSSSTSSAAASSSASSFPAPESDPLYVKAYGYYAADRYDDAISVCNQALAANPNCFWAYNVKGIATYFANGNSAAASCLNLIDKSTTIDPDYSYGYFNKALIQKGLKDWNDSLANFNKVLALKPGDTWSYYGIATVYADTDQTDQALQYLKLAIDTDPSGVKAQVQDDMNRHFSRLKDDPRFQALVGS
;
A
#
# COMPACT_ATOMS: atom_id res chain seq x y z
N MET A 1 17.91 -24.30 -2.59
CA MET A 1 17.37 -23.68 -3.82
C MET A 1 16.23 -22.75 -3.40
N PHE A 2 16.51 -21.49 -3.10
CA PHE A 2 15.52 -20.47 -2.76
C PHE A 2 15.54 -19.41 -3.88
N LYS A 3 14.85 -19.68 -4.98
CA LYS A 3 14.70 -18.73 -6.09
C LYS A 3 13.38 -19.05 -6.77
N LYS A 4 12.32 -18.26 -6.49
CA LYS A 4 11.31 -17.82 -7.48
C LYS A 4 10.04 -17.13 -6.94
N SER A 5 9.72 -17.16 -5.64
CA SER A 5 8.38 -16.70 -5.20
C SER A 5 8.18 -15.18 -5.10
N THR A 6 9.20 -14.38 -4.79
CA THR A 6 8.99 -12.92 -4.66
C THR A 6 8.85 -12.16 -5.98
N ALA A 7 9.23 -12.77 -7.10
CA ALA A 7 9.24 -12.11 -8.41
C ALA A 7 7.88 -12.12 -9.12
N LEU A 8 6.92 -12.94 -8.68
CA LEU A 8 5.64 -13.11 -9.39
C LEU A 8 4.59 -12.05 -9.03
N CYS A 9 4.63 -11.47 -7.83
CA CYS A 9 3.67 -10.42 -7.42
C CYS A 9 4.04 -9.00 -7.89
N ILE A 10 5.30 -8.74 -8.24
CA ILE A 10 5.74 -7.37 -8.58
C ILE A 10 5.50 -7.05 -10.07
N LEU A 11 5.39 -8.06 -10.94
CA LEU A 11 5.10 -7.84 -12.37
C LEU A 11 3.63 -7.46 -12.66
N ALA A 12 2.70 -7.79 -11.75
CA ALA A 12 1.27 -7.51 -11.93
C ALA A 12 0.88 -6.05 -11.61
N VAL A 13 1.59 -5.39 -10.68
CA VAL A 13 1.29 -3.99 -10.33
C VAL A 13 1.86 -3.01 -11.37
N ALA A 14 2.98 -3.36 -12.01
CA ALA A 14 3.56 -2.54 -13.07
C ALA A 14 2.83 -2.63 -14.42
N THR A 15 2.05 -3.69 -14.67
CA THR A 15 1.33 -3.86 -15.94
C THR A 15 -0.14 -3.43 -15.89
N ALA A 16 -0.81 -3.50 -14.73
CA ALA A 16 -2.18 -3.01 -14.59
C ALA A 16 -2.29 -1.47 -14.66
N ALA A 17 -1.25 -0.75 -14.24
CA ALA A 17 -1.20 0.72 -14.33
C ALA A 17 -0.96 1.24 -15.77
N ILE A 18 -0.46 0.39 -16.68
CA ILE A 18 -0.12 0.80 -18.06
C ILE A 18 -1.34 0.71 -19.00
N PHE A 19 -2.39 -0.07 -18.68
CA PHE A 19 -3.50 -0.28 -19.62
C PHE A 19 -4.81 0.45 -19.27
N ALA A 20 -5.01 0.91 -18.02
CA ALA A 20 -6.26 1.54 -17.61
C ALA A 20 -6.35 3.06 -17.87
N ALA A 21 -5.24 3.72 -18.22
CA ALA A 21 -5.22 5.17 -18.44
C ALA A 21 -5.47 5.61 -19.90
N CYS A 22 -5.66 4.68 -20.85
CA CYS A 22 -5.73 5.01 -22.28
C CYS A 22 -7.10 4.88 -22.95
N GLN A 23 -8.16 4.46 -22.26
CA GLN A 23 -9.51 4.50 -22.84
C GLN A 23 -10.57 4.96 -21.84
N LYS A 24 -10.84 6.27 -21.83
CA LYS A 24 -12.19 6.87 -21.98
C LYS A 24 -12.14 8.36 -21.68
N GLN A 25 -11.84 9.16 -22.70
CA GLN A 25 -12.35 10.53 -22.82
C GLN A 25 -12.77 10.76 -24.28
N THR A 26 -13.95 10.29 -24.62
CA THR A 26 -14.75 10.90 -25.69
C THR A 26 -15.99 11.49 -25.02
N PRO A 27 -16.13 12.82 -24.94
CA PRO A 27 -17.32 13.42 -24.38
C PRO A 27 -18.47 13.31 -25.38
N GLN A 28 -19.45 12.45 -25.10
CA GLN A 28 -20.75 12.53 -25.74
C GLN A 28 -21.55 13.67 -25.10
N LYS A 29 -21.78 14.73 -25.89
CA LYS A 29 -22.87 15.70 -25.70
C LYS A 29 -24.19 14.94 -25.76
N THR A 30 -24.98 14.99 -24.69
CA THR A 30 -26.43 14.86 -24.77
C THR A 30 -27.11 15.91 -23.91
N SER A 31 -27.98 16.65 -24.58
CA SER A 31 -28.91 17.65 -24.07
C SER A 31 -29.97 17.04 -23.16
N ALA A 32 -30.34 17.72 -22.08
CA ALA A 32 -31.61 17.50 -21.38
C ALA A 32 -32.40 18.81 -21.28
N PRO A 33 -33.74 18.77 -21.42
CA PRO A 33 -34.56 19.97 -21.55
C PRO A 33 -35.08 20.50 -20.20
N SER A 34 -35.48 21.76 -20.26
CA SER A 34 -36.18 22.55 -19.26
C SER A 34 -37.48 21.93 -18.75
N ASN A 35 -37.75 22.07 -17.46
CA ASN A 35 -39.09 22.40 -16.99
C ASN A 35 -39.08 23.15 -15.65
N THR A 36 -39.99 24.11 -15.58
CA THR A 36 -40.18 25.17 -14.58
C THR A 36 -41.26 24.84 -13.54
N ALA A 37 -41.20 25.58 -12.42
CA ALA A 37 -42.26 25.89 -11.45
C ALA A 37 -42.61 24.77 -10.43
N SER A 38 -42.89 25.00 -9.14
CA SER A 38 -43.07 26.23 -8.34
C SER A 38 -43.18 25.88 -6.83
N ARG A 39 -42.68 26.81 -5.98
CA ARG A 39 -43.17 27.25 -4.63
C ARG A 39 -43.64 26.22 -3.58
N SER A 40 -43.02 26.25 -2.38
CA SER A 40 -43.58 26.95 -1.18
C SER A 40 -42.88 26.54 0.14
N ALA A 41 -42.47 27.57 0.88
CA ALA A 41 -42.46 27.77 2.35
C ALA A 41 -41.84 26.77 3.36
N ALA A 42 -40.95 27.36 4.18
CA ALA A 42 -40.83 27.27 5.65
C ALA A 42 -40.31 25.97 6.29
N SER A 43 -39.10 26.04 6.87
CA SER A 43 -38.91 26.30 8.31
C SER A 43 -37.45 26.02 8.68
N ALA A 44 -36.90 26.90 9.52
CA ALA A 44 -35.57 26.82 10.07
C ALA A 44 -35.40 25.58 10.98
N VAL A 45 -34.33 24.82 10.75
CA VAL A 45 -33.66 24.03 11.78
C VAL A 45 -32.16 24.16 11.55
N SER A 46 -31.51 24.73 12.56
CA SER A 46 -30.07 24.80 12.72
C SER A 46 -29.49 23.39 12.79
N SER A 47 -28.68 23.00 11.81
CA SER A 47 -27.79 21.86 11.93
C SER A 47 -26.43 22.25 11.36
N SER A 48 -25.46 22.18 12.26
CA SER A 48 -24.04 22.39 12.03
C SER A 48 -23.53 21.53 10.87
N THR A 49 -23.43 22.13 9.68
CA THR A 49 -22.59 21.59 8.61
C THR A 49 -21.14 21.86 9.01
N SER A 50 -20.58 20.93 9.79
CA SER A 50 -19.15 20.65 9.79
C SER A 50 -18.82 20.17 8.38
N SER A 51 -18.57 21.12 7.48
CA SER A 51 -17.91 20.89 6.21
C SER A 51 -16.57 20.25 6.54
N ALA A 52 -16.51 18.92 6.47
CA ALA A 52 -15.27 18.19 6.35
C ALA A 52 -14.60 18.74 5.10
N ALA A 53 -13.69 19.69 5.31
CA ALA A 53 -12.76 20.14 4.29
C ALA A 53 -12.02 18.88 3.85
N ALA A 54 -12.41 18.37 2.69
CA ALA A 54 -11.56 17.50 1.91
C ALA A 54 -10.31 18.33 1.60
N SER A 55 -9.33 18.23 2.49
CA SER A 55 -7.99 18.75 2.26
C SER A 55 -7.36 17.85 1.21
N SER A 56 -7.80 18.00 -0.04
CA SER A 56 -7.01 17.58 -1.19
C SER A 56 -5.86 18.58 -1.31
N SER A 57 -4.82 18.42 -0.50
CA SER A 57 -3.51 18.94 -0.88
C SER A 57 -3.05 18.09 -2.06
N ALA A 58 -3.49 18.46 -3.26
CA ALA A 58 -2.91 17.96 -4.49
C ALA A 58 -1.40 18.14 -4.34
N SER A 59 -0.67 17.03 -4.24
CA SER A 59 0.77 17.05 -4.03
C SER A 59 1.39 17.91 -5.12
N SER A 60 2.08 18.97 -4.72
CA SER A 60 2.84 19.84 -5.64
C SER A 60 4.04 19.10 -6.27
N PHE A 61 4.18 17.80 -5.99
CA PHE A 61 5.25 16.96 -6.48
C PHE A 61 4.79 16.27 -7.75
N PRO A 62 5.58 16.32 -8.84
CA PRO A 62 5.23 15.61 -10.08
C PRO A 62 5.10 14.12 -9.78
N ALA A 63 4.26 13.40 -10.52
CA ALA A 63 3.99 11.98 -10.22
C ALA A 63 5.31 11.16 -10.17
N PRO A 64 5.45 10.19 -9.25
CA PRO A 64 6.70 9.44 -9.04
C PRO A 64 7.30 8.87 -10.34
N GLU A 65 6.45 8.46 -11.28
CA GLU A 65 6.86 7.89 -12.57
C GLU A 65 7.63 8.86 -13.47
N SER A 66 7.58 10.17 -13.16
CA SER A 66 8.30 11.21 -13.90
C SER A 66 9.75 11.41 -13.43
N ASP A 67 10.15 10.88 -12.26
CA ASP A 67 11.52 10.97 -11.77
C ASP A 67 12.33 9.71 -12.18
N PRO A 68 13.29 9.83 -13.12
CA PRO A 68 14.04 8.68 -13.62
C PRO A 68 14.93 8.03 -12.56
N LEU A 69 15.37 8.77 -11.53
CA LEU A 69 16.17 8.20 -10.46
C LEU A 69 15.31 7.38 -9.51
N TYR A 70 14.08 7.83 -9.21
CA TYR A 70 13.13 7.02 -8.47
C TYR A 70 12.81 5.72 -9.20
N VAL A 71 12.41 5.80 -10.48
CA VAL A 71 12.07 4.61 -11.28
C VAL A 71 13.23 3.62 -11.32
N LYS A 72 14.46 4.12 -11.48
CA LYS A 72 15.67 3.28 -11.48
C LYS A 72 15.94 2.65 -10.11
N ALA A 73 15.85 3.41 -9.02
CA ALA A 73 16.04 2.90 -7.67
C ALA A 73 15.01 1.82 -7.32
N TYR A 74 13.74 2.07 -7.64
CA TYR A 74 12.66 1.11 -7.44
C TYR A 74 12.86 -0.15 -8.30
N GLY A 75 13.32 -0.01 -9.55
CA GLY A 75 13.66 -1.13 -10.40
C GLY A 75 14.77 -2.02 -9.82
N TYR A 76 15.81 -1.43 -9.22
CA TYR A 76 16.83 -2.21 -8.51
C TYR A 76 16.28 -2.88 -7.25
N TYR A 77 15.44 -2.19 -6.49
CA TYR A 77 14.77 -2.76 -5.32
C TYR A 77 13.92 -3.99 -5.70
N ALA A 78 13.10 -3.87 -6.75
CA ALA A 78 12.26 -4.96 -7.26
C ALA A 78 13.07 -6.16 -7.80
N ALA A 79 14.33 -5.94 -8.15
CA ALA A 79 15.27 -6.98 -8.57
C ALA A 79 16.15 -7.52 -7.43
N ASP A 80 15.80 -7.23 -6.17
CA ASP A 80 16.56 -7.58 -4.96
C ASP A 80 18.01 -7.05 -4.93
N ARG A 81 18.32 -6.04 -5.75
CA ARG A 81 19.62 -5.37 -5.81
C ARG A 81 19.63 -4.17 -4.86
N TYR A 82 19.57 -4.46 -3.57
CA TYR A 82 19.35 -3.43 -2.54
C TYR A 82 20.47 -2.39 -2.47
N ASP A 83 21.74 -2.78 -2.58
CA ASP A 83 22.86 -1.83 -2.57
C ASP A 83 22.82 -0.86 -3.76
N ASP A 84 22.45 -1.37 -4.95
CA ASP A 84 22.27 -0.53 -6.13
C ASP A 84 21.08 0.43 -5.96
N ALA A 85 19.97 -0.05 -5.40
CA ALA A 85 18.82 0.79 -5.08
C ALA A 85 19.20 1.91 -4.10
N ILE A 86 19.95 1.60 -3.04
CA ILE A 86 20.44 2.56 -2.06
C ILE A 86 21.37 3.59 -2.72
N SER A 87 22.27 3.15 -3.60
CA SER A 87 23.18 4.03 -4.35
C SER A 87 22.41 5.01 -5.25
N VAL A 88 21.39 4.56 -5.97
CA VAL A 88 20.56 5.43 -6.79
C VAL A 88 19.71 6.37 -5.94
N CYS A 89 19.15 5.90 -4.81
CA CYS A 89 18.46 6.78 -3.87
C CYS A 89 19.37 7.89 -3.32
N ASN A 90 20.65 7.61 -3.08
CA ASN A 90 21.60 8.65 -2.66
C ASN A 90 21.78 9.73 -3.76
N GLN A 91 21.80 9.33 -5.03
CA GLN A 91 21.84 10.27 -6.16
C GLN A 91 20.55 11.11 -6.23
N ALA A 92 19.38 10.47 -6.07
CA ALA A 92 18.09 11.16 -6.05
C ALA A 92 18.02 12.21 -4.92
N LEU A 93 18.47 11.84 -3.72
CA LEU A 93 18.47 12.74 -2.55
C LEU A 93 19.52 13.85 -2.64
N ALA A 94 20.62 13.62 -3.35
CA ALA A 94 21.59 14.68 -3.63
C ALA A 94 21.05 15.71 -4.64
N ALA A 95 20.28 15.26 -5.64
CA ALA A 95 19.64 16.13 -6.61
C ALA A 95 18.42 16.86 -6.04
N ASN A 96 17.62 16.17 -5.23
CA ASN A 96 16.44 16.70 -4.58
C ASN A 96 16.33 16.14 -3.14
N PRO A 97 16.74 16.92 -2.12
CA PRO A 97 16.63 16.52 -0.72
C PRO A 97 15.19 16.30 -0.24
N ASN A 98 14.18 16.77 -0.96
CA ASN A 98 12.77 16.58 -0.64
C ASN A 98 12.12 15.42 -1.43
N CYS A 99 12.91 14.58 -2.11
CA CYS A 99 12.39 13.40 -2.81
C CYS A 99 11.96 12.32 -1.81
N PHE A 100 10.71 12.40 -1.35
CA PHE A 100 10.16 11.47 -0.36
C PHE A 100 10.12 10.01 -0.86
N TRP A 101 9.89 9.78 -2.16
CA TRP A 101 9.96 8.43 -2.72
C TRP A 101 11.35 7.79 -2.55
N ALA A 102 12.42 8.57 -2.73
CA ALA A 102 13.79 8.09 -2.54
C ALA A 102 14.09 7.75 -1.07
N TYR A 103 13.58 8.55 -0.13
CA TYR A 103 13.65 8.21 1.30
C TYR A 103 12.95 6.89 1.61
N ASN A 104 11.74 6.70 1.09
CA ASN A 104 10.98 5.47 1.29
C ASN A 104 11.68 4.25 0.69
N VAL A 105 12.11 4.31 -0.58
CA VAL A 105 12.81 3.21 -1.25
C VAL A 105 14.14 2.90 -0.57
N LYS A 106 14.90 3.93 -0.16
CA LYS A 106 16.14 3.73 0.58
C LYS A 106 15.90 3.05 1.93
N GLY A 107 14.86 3.46 2.66
CA GLY A 107 14.51 2.86 3.95
C GLY A 107 14.21 1.38 3.82
N ILE A 108 13.30 1.01 2.91
CA ILE A 108 12.93 -0.41 2.74
C ILE A 108 14.07 -1.25 2.15
N ALA A 109 14.82 -0.74 1.17
CA ALA A 109 15.99 -1.45 0.63
C ALA A 109 17.07 -1.68 1.69
N THR A 110 17.32 -0.70 2.57
CA THR A 110 18.27 -0.83 3.67
C THR A 110 17.82 -1.88 4.67
N TYR A 111 16.52 -1.96 4.96
CA TYR A 111 15.97 -2.98 5.85
C TYR A 111 16.12 -4.38 5.25
N PHE A 112 15.83 -4.59 3.97
CA PHE A 112 16.01 -5.90 3.34
C PHE A 112 17.50 -6.30 3.20
N ALA A 113 18.41 -5.34 3.03
CA ALA A 113 19.84 -5.61 2.97
C ALA A 113 20.45 -5.99 4.33
N ASN A 114 19.95 -5.42 5.44
CA ASN A 114 20.61 -5.50 6.75
C ASN A 114 19.76 -6.14 7.86
N GLY A 115 18.47 -6.33 7.62
CA GLY A 115 17.49 -6.84 8.58
C GLY A 115 17.30 -5.90 9.78
N ASN A 116 17.00 -6.52 10.92
CA ASN A 116 16.57 -5.80 12.13
C ASN A 116 17.64 -4.87 12.72
N SER A 117 18.93 -5.10 12.45
CA SER A 117 20.02 -4.24 12.94
C SER A 117 19.96 -2.81 12.39
N ALA A 118 19.38 -2.64 11.20
CA ALA A 118 19.19 -1.33 10.57
C ALA A 118 17.78 -0.76 10.75
N ALA A 119 16.87 -1.45 11.45
CA ALA A 119 15.46 -1.08 11.44
C ALA A 119 15.20 0.35 11.94
N ALA A 120 15.92 0.81 12.97
CA ALA A 120 15.79 2.17 13.48
C ALA A 120 16.16 3.24 12.43
N SER A 121 17.24 3.04 11.66
CA SER A 121 17.63 3.99 10.60
C SER A 121 16.67 3.92 9.41
N CYS A 122 16.12 2.74 9.11
CA CYS A 122 15.13 2.55 8.07
C CYS A 122 13.81 3.25 8.41
N LEU A 123 13.33 3.13 9.65
CA LEU A 123 12.16 3.83 10.15
C LEU A 123 12.35 5.35 10.09
N ASN A 124 13.53 5.88 10.45
CA ASN A 124 13.82 7.31 10.32
C ASN A 124 13.76 7.80 8.85
N LEU A 125 14.24 6.99 7.90
CA LEU A 125 14.14 7.30 6.48
C LEU A 125 12.67 7.34 6.03
N ILE A 126 11.87 6.36 6.45
CA ILE A 126 10.44 6.33 6.11
C ILE A 126 9.68 7.49 6.78
N ASP A 127 10.00 7.83 8.02
CA ASP A 127 9.40 8.97 8.72
C ASP A 127 9.68 10.29 8.01
N LYS A 128 10.88 10.47 7.46
CA LYS A 128 11.19 11.61 6.58
C LYS A 128 10.31 11.62 5.34
N SER A 129 10.10 10.47 4.69
CA SER A 129 9.19 10.36 3.55
C SER A 129 7.77 10.80 3.91
N THR A 130 7.20 10.27 5.00
CA THR A 130 5.82 10.58 5.40
C THR A 130 5.66 11.96 6.02
N THR A 131 6.76 12.59 6.45
CA THR A 131 6.74 14.00 6.90
C THR A 131 6.68 14.96 5.70
N ILE A 132 7.39 14.63 4.62
CA ILE A 132 7.39 15.43 3.39
C ILE A 132 6.06 15.26 2.64
N ASP A 133 5.56 14.03 2.53
CA ASP A 133 4.24 13.73 1.97
C ASP A 133 3.43 12.83 2.92
N PRO A 134 2.52 13.40 3.73
CA PRO A 134 1.65 12.67 4.65
C PRO A 134 0.58 11.79 3.98
N ASP A 135 0.34 11.94 2.68
CA ASP A 135 -0.64 11.14 1.94
C ASP A 135 0.02 10.00 1.15
N TYR A 136 1.36 9.89 1.22
CA TYR A 136 2.12 8.84 0.56
C TYR A 136 1.93 7.48 1.25
N SER A 137 0.90 6.76 0.82
CA SER A 137 0.47 5.49 1.40
C SER A 137 1.58 4.43 1.48
N TYR A 138 2.48 4.36 0.49
CA TYR A 138 3.57 3.37 0.49
C TYR A 138 4.58 3.58 1.62
N GLY A 139 4.72 4.82 2.13
CA GLY A 139 5.53 5.10 3.32
C GLY A 139 4.97 4.37 4.54
N TYR A 140 3.67 4.49 4.79
CA TYR A 140 3.01 3.77 5.89
C TYR A 140 3.03 2.25 5.68
N PHE A 141 2.82 1.78 4.45
CA PHE A 141 2.92 0.35 4.13
C PHE A 141 4.31 -0.22 4.48
N ASN A 142 5.38 0.44 4.03
CA ASN A 142 6.74 -0.01 4.31
C ASN A 142 7.09 0.12 5.80
N LYS A 143 6.60 1.15 6.49
CA LYS A 143 6.73 1.28 7.94
C LYS A 143 6.10 0.08 8.66
N ALA A 144 4.89 -0.30 8.26
CA ALA A 144 4.17 -1.43 8.81
C ALA A 144 4.91 -2.76 8.59
N LEU A 145 5.52 -2.95 7.42
CA LEU A 145 6.34 -4.15 7.12
C LEU A 145 7.57 -4.25 8.01
N ILE A 146 8.29 -3.14 8.21
CA ILE A 146 9.48 -3.13 9.08
C ILE A 146 9.07 -3.43 10.52
N GLN A 147 8.04 -2.76 11.03
CA GLN A 147 7.52 -2.99 12.39
C GLN A 147 7.00 -4.41 12.57
N LYS A 148 6.36 -4.99 11.55
CA LYS A 148 5.99 -6.40 11.54
C LYS A 148 7.20 -7.32 11.70
N GLY A 149 8.29 -7.05 10.96
CA GLY A 149 9.54 -7.80 11.10
C GLY A 149 10.22 -7.64 12.47
N LEU A 150 9.97 -6.52 13.15
CA LEU A 150 10.37 -6.27 14.53
C LEU A 150 9.42 -6.88 15.58
N LYS A 151 8.26 -7.40 15.15
CA LYS A 151 7.16 -7.86 16.02
C LYS A 151 6.46 -6.74 16.80
N ASP A 152 6.58 -5.50 16.32
CA ASP A 152 5.84 -4.34 16.82
C ASP A 152 4.42 -4.34 16.22
N TRP A 153 3.62 -5.32 16.61
CA TRP A 153 2.34 -5.66 15.96
C TRP A 153 1.33 -4.50 15.98
N ASN A 154 1.23 -3.78 17.10
CA ASN A 154 0.28 -2.69 17.26
C ASN A 154 0.58 -1.54 16.29
N ASP A 155 1.84 -1.13 16.21
CA ASP A 155 2.24 -0.06 15.31
C ASP A 155 2.17 -0.51 13.84
N SER A 156 2.48 -1.77 13.56
CA SER A 156 2.30 -2.36 12.23
C SER A 156 0.84 -2.28 11.78
N LEU A 157 -0.10 -2.73 12.63
CA LEU A 157 -1.54 -2.62 12.36
C LEU A 157 -2.01 -1.18 12.19
N ALA A 158 -1.52 -0.26 13.03
CA ALA A 158 -1.86 1.16 12.92
C ALA A 158 -1.44 1.73 11.56
N ASN A 159 -0.24 1.38 11.09
CA ASN A 159 0.26 1.86 9.80
C ASN A 159 -0.44 1.19 8.61
N PHE A 160 -0.76 -0.10 8.65
CA PHE A 160 -1.60 -0.70 7.59
C PHE A 160 -3.01 -0.09 7.55
N ASN A 161 -3.62 0.19 8.70
CA ASN A 161 -4.91 0.88 8.74
C ASN A 161 -4.82 2.31 8.19
N LYS A 162 -3.69 3.01 8.39
CA LYS A 162 -3.44 4.30 7.76
C LYS A 162 -3.37 4.19 6.24
N VAL A 163 -2.78 3.12 5.69
CA VAL A 163 -2.83 2.84 4.24
C VAL A 163 -4.28 2.68 3.78
N LEU A 164 -5.08 1.87 4.48
CA LEU A 164 -6.49 1.64 4.12
C LEU A 164 -7.36 2.91 4.23
N ALA A 165 -7.01 3.83 5.14
CA ALA A 165 -7.67 5.14 5.22
C ALA A 165 -7.34 6.05 4.03
N LEU A 166 -6.11 5.97 3.50
CA LEU A 166 -5.68 6.73 2.32
C LEU A 166 -6.11 6.06 1.00
N LYS A 167 -6.10 4.73 0.97
CA LYS A 167 -6.42 3.88 -0.18
C LYS A 167 -7.35 2.75 0.28
N PRO A 168 -8.66 3.00 0.38
CA PRO A 168 -9.63 1.96 0.69
C PRO A 168 -9.53 0.82 -0.32
N GLY A 169 -9.54 -0.43 0.16
CA GLY A 169 -9.44 -1.60 -0.71
C GLY A 169 -8.02 -1.99 -1.11
N ASP A 170 -6.97 -1.46 -0.47
CA ASP A 170 -5.60 -1.90 -0.74
C ASP A 170 -5.40 -3.38 -0.33
N THR A 171 -5.33 -4.25 -1.34
CA THR A 171 -5.19 -5.72 -1.20
C THR A 171 -4.06 -6.11 -0.25
N TRP A 172 -2.89 -5.51 -0.45
CA TRP A 172 -1.67 -5.91 0.27
C TRP A 172 -1.68 -5.43 1.72
N SER A 173 -2.38 -4.35 2.04
CA SER A 173 -2.62 -3.92 3.41
C SER A 173 -3.58 -4.85 4.14
N TYR A 174 -4.65 -5.33 3.46
CA TYR A 174 -5.49 -6.39 4.03
C TYR A 174 -4.69 -7.67 4.28
N TYR A 175 -3.86 -8.09 3.32
CA TYR A 175 -2.97 -9.24 3.49
C TYR A 175 -1.97 -9.03 4.65
N GLY A 176 -1.35 -7.85 4.72
CA GLY A 176 -0.44 -7.46 5.80
C GLY A 176 -1.09 -7.59 7.18
N ILE A 177 -2.29 -7.04 7.35
CA ILE A 177 -3.08 -7.17 8.59
C ILE A 177 -3.40 -8.63 8.90
N ALA A 178 -3.84 -9.41 7.89
CA ALA A 178 -4.13 -10.82 8.06
C ALA A 178 -2.92 -11.61 8.57
N THR A 179 -1.73 -11.34 8.02
CA THR A 179 -0.49 -12.00 8.48
C THR A 179 -0.08 -11.56 9.89
N VAL A 180 -0.34 -10.31 10.31
CA VAL A 180 -0.11 -9.89 11.70
C VAL A 180 -1.05 -10.65 12.65
N TYR A 181 -2.33 -10.77 12.31
CA TYR A 181 -3.27 -11.54 13.12
C TYR A 181 -2.95 -13.04 13.15
N ALA A 182 -2.50 -13.60 12.03
CA ALA A 182 -2.04 -14.99 12.00
C ALA A 182 -0.79 -15.21 12.88
N ASP A 183 0.19 -14.30 12.81
CA ASP A 183 1.41 -14.35 13.63
C ASP A 183 1.14 -14.15 15.14
N THR A 184 -0.03 -13.63 15.50
CA THR A 184 -0.47 -13.36 16.88
C THR A 184 -1.62 -14.28 17.35
N ASP A 185 -1.88 -15.36 16.62
CA ASP A 185 -2.92 -16.37 16.94
C ASP A 185 -4.36 -15.86 16.97
N GLN A 186 -4.62 -14.72 16.34
CA GLN A 186 -5.94 -14.10 16.23
C GLN A 186 -6.67 -14.62 14.98
N THR A 187 -7.01 -15.92 15.01
CA THR A 187 -7.54 -16.66 13.85
C THR A 187 -8.73 -15.99 13.17
N ASP A 188 -9.74 -15.56 13.90
CA ASP A 188 -10.96 -15.00 13.29
C ASP A 188 -10.67 -13.71 12.52
N GLN A 189 -9.81 -12.85 13.07
CA GLN A 189 -9.39 -11.61 12.43
C GLN A 189 -8.45 -11.90 11.24
N ALA A 190 -7.55 -12.87 11.37
CA ALA A 190 -6.70 -13.30 10.27
C ALA A 190 -7.52 -13.76 9.06
N LEU A 191 -8.53 -14.61 9.29
CA LEU A 191 -9.43 -15.10 8.23
C LEU A 191 -10.30 -13.99 7.64
N GLN A 192 -10.80 -13.07 8.46
CA GLN A 192 -11.58 -11.93 8.00
C GLN A 192 -10.78 -11.06 7.02
N TYR A 193 -9.57 -10.63 7.42
CA TYR A 193 -8.73 -9.77 6.59
C TYR A 193 -8.15 -10.53 5.38
N LEU A 194 -7.84 -11.81 5.54
CA LEU A 194 -7.39 -12.64 4.42
C LEU A 194 -8.49 -12.77 3.36
N LYS A 195 -9.74 -12.93 3.78
CA LYS A 195 -10.89 -12.93 2.86
C LYS A 195 -10.98 -11.61 2.11
N LEU A 196 -10.86 -10.46 2.79
CA LEU A 196 -10.88 -9.15 2.12
C LEU A 196 -9.76 -9.02 1.07
N ALA A 197 -8.55 -9.49 1.39
CA ALA A 197 -7.44 -9.51 0.44
C ALA A 197 -7.75 -10.40 -0.77
N ILE A 198 -8.21 -11.64 -0.55
CA ILE A 198 -8.57 -12.59 -1.61
C ILE A 198 -9.73 -12.09 -2.46
N ASP A 199 -10.74 -11.45 -1.87
CA ASP A 199 -11.87 -10.89 -2.62
C ASP A 199 -11.41 -9.78 -3.59
N THR A 200 -10.30 -9.10 -3.27
CA THR A 200 -9.76 -7.99 -4.08
C THR A 200 -8.81 -8.47 -5.18
N ASP A 201 -7.90 -9.42 -4.87
CA ASP A 201 -7.06 -10.11 -5.86
C ASP A 201 -6.96 -11.60 -5.52
N PRO A 202 -7.90 -12.43 -6.02
CA PRO A 202 -7.94 -13.83 -5.67
C PRO A 202 -6.68 -14.59 -6.08
N SER A 203 -6.19 -14.35 -7.30
CA SER A 203 -5.05 -15.09 -7.84
C SER A 203 -3.74 -14.71 -7.15
N GLY A 204 -3.46 -13.42 -7.00
CA GLY A 204 -2.20 -12.94 -6.44
C GLY A 204 -2.09 -13.28 -4.96
N VAL A 205 -3.17 -13.06 -4.19
CA VAL A 205 -3.16 -13.34 -2.75
C VAL A 205 -3.08 -14.84 -2.48
N LYS A 206 -3.81 -15.68 -3.21
CA LYS A 206 -3.72 -17.14 -3.01
C LYS A 206 -2.32 -17.68 -3.30
N ALA A 207 -1.68 -17.22 -4.37
CA ALA A 207 -0.30 -17.58 -4.67
C ALA A 207 0.64 -17.14 -3.53
N GLN A 208 0.50 -15.89 -3.06
CA GLN A 208 1.30 -15.39 -1.93
C GLN A 208 1.08 -16.19 -0.64
N VAL A 209 -0.16 -16.58 -0.32
CA VAL A 209 -0.48 -17.39 0.86
C VAL A 209 0.18 -18.78 0.77
N GLN A 210 0.24 -19.38 -0.42
CA GLN A 210 0.94 -20.65 -0.63
C GLN A 210 2.44 -20.50 -0.35
N ASP A 211 3.05 -19.40 -0.83
CA ASP A 211 4.47 -19.11 -0.60
C ASP A 211 4.79 -18.85 0.89
N ASP A 212 3.92 -18.12 1.58
CA ASP A 212 4.08 -17.74 2.99
C ASP A 212 3.43 -18.74 3.97
N MET A 213 2.91 -19.88 3.48
CA MET A 213 2.11 -20.82 4.27
C MET A 213 2.79 -21.22 5.57
N ASN A 214 4.06 -21.62 5.48
CA ASN A 214 4.83 -22.07 6.64
C ASN A 214 5.33 -20.92 7.52
N ARG A 215 5.29 -19.68 7.02
CA ARG A 215 5.80 -18.50 7.71
C ARG A 215 4.73 -17.86 8.60
N HIS A 216 3.54 -17.61 8.03
CA HIS A 216 2.48 -16.85 8.70
C HIS A 216 1.26 -17.71 9.02
N PHE A 217 0.91 -18.65 8.13
CA PHE A 217 -0.35 -19.39 8.20
C PHE A 217 -0.18 -20.84 8.68
N SER A 218 0.98 -21.19 9.24
CA SER A 218 1.32 -22.58 9.60
C SER A 218 0.36 -23.18 10.62
N ARG A 219 -0.22 -22.34 11.49
CA ARG A 219 -1.23 -22.71 12.50
C ARG A 219 -2.65 -22.75 11.95
N LEU A 220 -2.87 -22.20 10.77
CA LEU A 220 -4.18 -22.06 10.12
C LEU A 220 -4.40 -23.05 8.97
N LYS A 221 -3.34 -23.71 8.49
CA LYS A 221 -3.39 -24.61 7.33
C LYS A 221 -4.42 -25.75 7.44
N ASP A 222 -4.77 -26.17 8.66
CA ASP A 222 -5.72 -27.24 8.95
C ASP A 222 -7.12 -26.71 9.33
N ASP A 223 -7.30 -25.38 9.44
CA ASP A 223 -8.63 -24.78 9.69
C ASP A 223 -9.48 -24.89 8.41
N PRO A 224 -10.68 -25.51 8.46
CA PRO A 224 -11.53 -25.68 7.28
C PRO A 224 -11.93 -24.36 6.62
N ARG A 225 -12.09 -23.28 7.40
CA ARG A 225 -12.42 -21.95 6.88
C ARG A 225 -11.24 -21.37 6.11
N PHE A 226 -10.02 -21.59 6.60
CA PHE A 226 -8.81 -21.18 5.89
C PHE A 226 -8.67 -21.93 4.56
N GLN A 227 -8.82 -23.25 4.57
CA GLN A 227 -8.77 -24.09 3.37
C GLN A 227 -9.82 -23.66 2.32
N ALA A 228 -11.03 -23.34 2.78
CA ALA A 228 -12.09 -22.83 1.90
C ALA A 228 -11.74 -21.48 1.25
N LEU A 229 -11.00 -20.60 1.94
CA LEU A 229 -10.57 -19.31 1.40
C LEU A 229 -9.47 -19.48 0.35
N VAL A 230 -8.43 -20.25 0.66
CA VAL A 230 -7.23 -20.34 -0.18
C VAL A 230 -7.44 -21.26 -1.38
N GLY A 231 -8.42 -22.17 -1.31
CA GLY A 231 -8.59 -23.24 -2.28
C GLY A 231 -7.59 -24.36 -2.00
N SER A 232 -8.12 -25.57 -1.81
CA SER A 232 -7.35 -26.81 -1.68
C SER A 232 -6.51 -27.12 -2.91
#